data_AF-A0A945YY99-F1
#
_entry.id   AF-A0A945YY99-F1
#
_cell.length_a   1.000
_cell.length_b   1.000
_cell.length_c   1.000
_cell.angle_alpha   90.00
_cell.angle_beta   90.00
_cell.angle_gamma   90.00
#
_symmetry.space_group_name_H-M   'P 1'
#
loop_
_entity.id
_entity.type
_entity.pdbx_description
1 polymer ?
#
loop_
_entity_poly.entity_id
_entity_poly.type
_entity_poly.pdbx_seq_one_letter_code
_entity_poly.pdbx_strand_id
1 'polypeptide(L)'
;MKKRITIKVDGRNRTVLAIWENPNNKDLNMHITSGGSTYQADTLNELVAGTEEENYIPTEKYISVHNSPNSAENNLLKRTINYVTGEKETSVQVTGAIKSNNLYTPALFRVCGDLSRDRYLITDTCKDETISLGAYTPTRDQLRFMVVISNKDKPFTPDREHPSNDILLEFSDFSVTFIWSYLNQASHPHAIDFFLSTTKEDGPIAGFDWWQIYNFYTDLYMASANEYFEVYNENG
;
A
#
# COMPACT_ATOMS: atom_id res chain seq x y z
N MET A 1 18.62 -6.98 2.60
CA MET A 1 18.82 -5.57 2.19
C MET A 1 17.45 -4.91 2.09
N LYS A 2 17.29 -3.65 2.50
CA LYS A 2 15.99 -2.95 2.42
C LYS A 2 15.82 -2.37 1.02
N LYS A 3 14.66 -2.60 0.42
CA LYS A 3 14.26 -2.04 -0.88
C LYS A 3 13.33 -0.86 -0.66
N ARG A 4 13.52 0.24 -1.39
CA ARG A 4 12.74 1.47 -1.23
C ARG A 4 12.22 1.93 -2.58
N ILE A 5 10.91 2.00 -2.68
CA ILE A 5 10.21 2.57 -3.83
C ILE A 5 10.16 4.09 -3.62
N THR A 6 10.59 4.81 -4.64
CA THR A 6 10.81 6.26 -4.59
C THR A 6 10.18 6.95 -5.77
N ILE A 7 9.82 8.22 -5.60
CA ILE A 7 9.29 9.07 -6.66
C ILE A 7 9.85 10.47 -6.52
N LYS A 8 10.10 11.17 -7.63
CA LYS A 8 10.62 12.54 -7.61
C LYS A 8 9.48 13.55 -7.56
N VAL A 9 9.54 14.45 -6.60
CA VAL A 9 8.64 15.60 -6.43
C VAL A 9 9.50 16.86 -6.30
N ASP A 10 9.26 17.84 -7.15
CA ASP A 10 10.00 19.11 -7.18
C ASP A 10 11.54 18.92 -7.16
N GLY A 11 12.01 17.98 -7.98
CA GLY A 11 13.42 17.66 -8.12
C GLY A 11 14.02 16.80 -7.01
N ARG A 12 13.26 16.48 -5.94
CA ARG A 12 13.74 15.72 -4.78
C ARG A 12 13.08 14.35 -4.69
N ASN A 13 13.83 13.34 -4.25
CA ASN A 13 13.27 12.00 -4.08
C ASN A 13 12.41 11.92 -2.81
N ARG A 14 11.31 11.19 -2.93
CA ARG A 14 10.32 10.92 -1.88
C ARG A 14 10.12 9.42 -1.77
N THR A 15 10.00 8.92 -0.55
CA THR A 15 9.68 7.51 -0.28
C THR A 15 8.20 7.30 -0.48
N VAL A 16 7.85 6.31 -1.30
CA VAL A 16 6.48 5.82 -1.47
C VAL A 16 6.22 4.64 -0.54
N LEU A 17 7.14 3.67 -0.54
CA LEU A 17 7.08 2.46 0.26
C LEU A 17 8.49 1.96 0.51
N ALA A 18 8.76 1.41 1.69
CA ALA A 18 10.01 0.71 1.94
C ALA A 18 9.76 -0.69 2.48
N ILE A 19 10.40 -1.70 1.90
CA ILE A 19 10.21 -3.11 2.21
C ILE A 19 11.51 -3.69 2.73
N TRP A 20 11.45 -4.30 3.90
CA TRP A 20 12.58 -4.98 4.52
C TRP A 20 12.20 -6.43 4.83
N GLU A 21 13.03 -7.36 4.36
CA GLU A 21 12.95 -8.76 4.79
C GLU A 21 13.81 -8.96 6.03
N ASN A 22 13.20 -9.53 7.07
CA ASN A 22 13.89 -9.92 8.28
C ASN A 22 14.81 -11.12 7.99
N PRO A 23 16.13 -11.01 8.21
CA PRO A 23 17.06 -12.07 7.86
C PRO A 23 16.86 -13.36 8.67
N ASN A 24 16.24 -13.27 9.86
CA ASN A 24 16.11 -14.39 10.79
C ASN A 24 14.87 -15.25 10.53
N ASN A 25 13.73 -14.62 10.24
CA ASN A 25 12.45 -15.33 10.08
C ASN A 25 11.82 -15.15 8.68
N LYS A 26 12.45 -14.36 7.81
CA LYS A 26 12.03 -14.06 6.44
C LYS A 26 10.72 -13.27 6.35
N ASP A 27 10.21 -12.75 7.46
CA ASP A 27 9.04 -11.87 7.44
C ASP A 27 9.34 -10.59 6.64
N LEU A 28 8.38 -10.15 5.84
CA LEU A 28 8.46 -8.85 5.19
C LEU A 28 7.87 -7.79 6.11
N ASN A 29 8.51 -6.63 6.16
CA ASN A 29 8.00 -5.45 6.84
C ASN A 29 7.97 -4.30 5.84
N MET A 30 6.77 -3.81 5.56
CA MET A 30 6.47 -2.72 4.67
C MET A 30 6.19 -1.48 5.50
N HIS A 31 7.09 -0.52 5.40
CA HIS A 31 6.95 0.78 6.03
C HIS A 31 6.39 1.76 5.02
N ILE A 32 5.21 2.27 5.35
CA ILE A 32 4.67 3.45 4.71
C ILE A 32 5.15 4.61 5.59
N THR A 33 5.85 5.57 5.00
CA THR A 33 6.75 6.52 5.69
C THR A 33 6.28 7.05 7.05
N SER A 34 7.25 7.23 7.95
CA SER A 34 7.15 7.82 9.28
C SER A 34 6.63 9.26 9.23
N GLY A 35 5.57 9.57 9.99
CA GLY A 35 4.99 10.92 10.08
C GLY A 35 3.72 11.13 9.26
N GLY A 36 3.09 10.05 8.80
CA GLY A 36 1.75 10.12 8.23
C GLY A 36 0.74 10.56 9.29
N SER A 37 -0.27 11.32 8.89
CA SER A 37 -1.42 11.54 9.75
C SER A 37 -2.57 10.65 9.31
N THR A 38 -3.32 10.11 10.26
CA THR A 38 -4.49 9.28 10.02
C THR A 38 -5.73 10.10 10.29
N TYR A 39 -6.67 10.04 9.35
CA TYR A 39 -8.04 10.45 9.51
C TYR A 39 -8.91 9.20 9.37
N GLN A 40 -9.86 9.02 10.27
CA GLN A 40 -10.85 7.97 10.22
C GLN A 40 -12.20 8.62 9.92
N ALA A 41 -12.95 8.01 9.01
CA ALA A 41 -14.31 8.39 8.71
C ALA A 41 -15.15 7.14 8.45
N ASP A 42 -16.47 7.29 8.55
CA ASP A 42 -17.41 6.17 8.44
C ASP A 42 -17.69 5.84 6.97
N THR A 43 -17.46 6.79 6.07
CA THR A 43 -17.68 6.63 4.63
C THR A 43 -16.44 6.95 3.81
N LEU A 44 -16.36 6.38 2.60
CA LEU A 44 -15.30 6.71 1.65
C LEU A 44 -15.39 8.18 1.21
N ASN A 45 -16.60 8.69 1.03
CA ASN A 45 -16.85 10.09 0.67
C ASN A 45 -16.19 11.06 1.66
N GLU A 46 -16.40 10.85 2.96
CA GLU A 46 -15.78 11.67 4.02
C GLU A 46 -14.25 11.55 4.01
N LEU A 47 -13.70 10.34 3.82
CA LEU A 47 -12.25 10.16 3.67
C LEU A 47 -11.71 10.98 2.48
N VAL A 48 -12.42 11.00 1.35
CA VAL A 48 -12.01 11.72 0.15
C VAL A 48 -12.15 13.24 0.33
N ALA A 49 -13.25 13.71 0.91
CA ALA A 49 -13.46 15.11 1.27
C ALA A 49 -12.39 15.62 2.25
N GLY A 50 -11.94 14.73 3.13
CA GLY A 50 -10.99 15.04 4.18
C GLY A 50 -11.65 15.88 5.28
N THR A 51 -10.80 16.48 6.09
CA THR A 51 -11.20 17.25 7.26
C THR A 51 -10.19 18.36 7.53
N GLU A 52 -10.45 19.19 8.54
CA GLU A 52 -9.52 20.22 9.03
C GLU A 52 -8.23 19.60 9.59
N GLU A 53 -7.11 20.33 9.50
CA GLU A 53 -5.77 19.81 9.84
C GLU A 53 -5.67 19.26 11.27
N GLU A 54 -6.41 19.85 12.21
CA GLU A 54 -6.47 19.48 13.62
C GLU A 54 -7.12 18.11 13.90
N ASN A 55 -7.91 17.58 12.96
CA ASN A 55 -8.53 16.26 13.08
C ASN A 55 -7.62 15.12 12.59
N TYR A 56 -6.47 15.44 12.01
CA TYR A 56 -5.50 14.45 11.58
C TYR A 56 -4.57 14.06 12.71
N ILE A 57 -4.58 12.79 13.08
CA ILE A 57 -3.77 12.28 14.19
C ILE A 57 -2.42 11.79 13.66
N PRO A 58 -1.27 12.28 14.16
CA PRO A 58 0.03 11.77 13.77
C PRO A 58 0.20 10.28 14.10
N THR A 59 0.68 9.50 13.12
CA THR A 59 0.78 8.04 13.19
C THR A 59 1.99 7.49 12.47
N GLU A 60 2.39 6.28 12.84
CA GLU A 60 3.26 5.42 12.05
C GLU A 60 2.51 4.18 11.59
N LYS A 61 2.59 3.90 10.29
CA LYS A 61 1.88 2.78 9.66
C LYS A 61 2.87 1.79 9.08
N TYR A 62 2.66 0.51 9.37
CA TYR A 62 3.42 -0.57 8.75
C TYR A 62 2.56 -1.81 8.56
N ILE A 63 2.95 -2.61 7.58
CA ILE A 63 2.34 -3.90 7.27
C ILE A 63 3.42 -4.96 7.35
N SER A 64 3.19 -6.02 8.13
CA SER A 64 4.07 -7.19 8.18
C SER A 64 3.43 -8.37 7.47
N VAL A 65 4.21 -9.08 6.65
CA VAL A 65 3.84 -10.37 6.07
C VAL A 65 4.63 -11.44 6.79
N HIS A 66 3.94 -12.28 7.54
CA HIS A 66 4.58 -13.31 8.34
C HIS A 66 4.75 -14.59 7.53
N ASN A 67 5.99 -15.07 7.46
CA ASN A 67 6.30 -16.37 6.89
C ASN A 67 5.73 -17.49 7.75
N SER A 68 5.63 -17.29 9.08
CA SER A 68 4.95 -18.21 10.02
C SER A 68 5.29 -19.69 9.78
N PRO A 69 6.54 -20.14 10.02
CA PRO A 69 6.97 -21.51 9.69
C PRO A 69 6.15 -22.60 10.40
N ASN A 70 5.53 -22.26 11.54
CA ASN A 70 4.69 -23.17 12.32
C ASN A 70 3.24 -23.27 11.80
N SER A 71 2.85 -22.46 10.82
CA SER A 71 1.55 -22.53 10.15
C SER A 71 1.76 -23.13 8.76
N ALA A 72 1.37 -24.38 8.56
CA ALA A 72 1.60 -25.06 7.28
C ALA A 72 0.76 -24.46 6.14
N GLU A 73 -0.45 -24.00 6.43
CA GLU A 73 -1.44 -23.68 5.40
C GLU A 73 -1.62 -22.17 5.14
N ASN A 74 -1.29 -21.34 6.13
CA ASN A 74 -1.66 -19.92 6.11
C ASN A 74 -0.48 -19.00 6.42
N ASN A 75 -0.51 -17.83 5.78
CA ASN A 75 0.27 -16.65 6.14
C ASN A 75 -0.62 -15.65 6.86
N LEU A 76 0.02 -14.75 7.60
CA LEU A 76 -0.66 -13.66 8.30
C LEU A 76 -0.08 -12.36 7.77
N LEU A 77 -0.94 -11.50 7.23
CA LEU A 77 -0.61 -10.10 6.96
C LEU A 77 -1.20 -9.27 8.08
N LYS A 78 -0.41 -8.37 8.66
CA LYS A 78 -0.83 -7.53 9.77
C LYS A 78 -0.56 -6.07 9.46
N ARG A 79 -1.62 -5.28 9.41
CA ARG A 79 -1.52 -3.82 9.44
C ARG A 79 -1.44 -3.36 10.88
N THR A 80 -0.53 -2.44 11.15
CA THR A 80 -0.43 -1.75 12.43
C THR A 80 -0.40 -0.24 12.20
N ILE A 81 -1.21 0.48 12.97
CA ILE A 81 -1.17 1.94 13.10
C ILE A 81 -0.81 2.25 14.54
N ASN A 82 0.36 2.86 14.73
CA ASN A 82 0.79 3.38 16.03
C ASN A 82 0.43 4.87 16.10
N TYR A 83 -0.39 5.26 17.05
CA TYR A 83 -0.72 6.66 17.32
C TYR A 83 0.30 7.26 18.27
N VAL A 84 0.62 8.56 18.09
CA VAL A 84 1.55 9.27 19.01
C VAL A 84 1.01 9.34 20.45
N THR A 85 -0.30 9.21 20.63
CA THR A 85 -0.97 9.08 21.94
C THR A 85 -0.62 7.78 22.68
N GLY A 86 0.04 6.82 22.01
CA GLY A 86 0.39 5.51 22.55
C GLY A 86 -0.65 4.42 22.23
N GLU A 87 -1.80 4.79 21.70
CA GLU A 87 -2.80 3.84 21.20
C GLU A 87 -2.28 3.11 19.97
N LYS A 88 -2.77 1.88 19.79
CA LYS A 88 -2.36 1.00 18.71
C LYS A 88 -3.56 0.31 18.11
N GLU A 89 -3.74 0.49 16.81
CA GLU A 89 -4.75 -0.22 16.03
C GLU A 89 -4.06 -1.30 15.21
N THR A 90 -4.66 -2.49 15.18
CA THR A 90 -4.18 -3.60 14.35
C THR A 90 -5.31 -4.25 13.59
N SER A 91 -5.05 -4.51 12.32
CA SER A 91 -5.94 -5.29 11.44
C SER A 91 -5.17 -6.49 10.91
N VAL A 92 -5.82 -7.64 10.83
CA VAL A 92 -5.18 -8.90 10.45
C VAL A 92 -5.90 -9.50 9.26
N GLN A 93 -5.12 -10.00 8.31
CA GLN A 93 -5.55 -10.84 7.21
C GLN A 93 -4.90 -12.20 7.37
N VAL A 94 -5.69 -13.23 7.61
CA VAL A 94 -5.23 -14.61 7.50
C VAL A 94 -5.48 -15.07 6.06
N THR A 95 -4.49 -15.65 5.41
CA THR A 95 -4.64 -16.06 4.01
C THR A 95 -3.88 -17.33 3.67
N GLY A 96 -4.53 -18.21 2.90
CA GLY A 96 -3.92 -19.40 2.33
C GLY A 96 -3.22 -19.16 0.99
N ALA A 97 -3.30 -17.93 0.44
CA ALA A 97 -2.86 -17.61 -0.91
C ALA A 97 -1.42 -18.07 -1.19
N ILE A 98 -0.50 -17.80 -0.28
CA ILE A 98 0.94 -18.00 -0.52
C ILE A 98 1.36 -19.46 -0.30
N LYS A 99 0.79 -20.14 0.71
CA LYS A 99 1.24 -21.48 1.14
C LYS A 99 0.39 -22.64 0.63
N SER A 100 -0.93 -22.53 0.70
CA SER A 100 -1.84 -23.64 0.40
C SER A 100 -2.44 -23.55 -0.99
N ASN A 101 -2.78 -22.35 -1.44
CA ASN A 101 -3.55 -22.18 -2.68
C ASN A 101 -2.69 -21.78 -3.89
N ASN A 102 -1.44 -21.37 -3.67
CA ASN A 102 -0.55 -20.88 -4.71
C ASN A 102 -1.22 -19.76 -5.55
N LEU A 103 -1.77 -18.75 -4.88
CA LEU A 103 -2.49 -17.60 -5.42
C LEU A 103 -1.82 -16.28 -4.97
N TYR A 104 -2.43 -15.16 -5.34
CA TYR A 104 -1.98 -13.81 -5.00
C TYR A 104 -2.85 -13.23 -3.87
N THR A 105 -2.30 -12.30 -3.09
CA THR A 105 -3.07 -11.59 -2.07
C THR A 105 -2.65 -10.12 -1.99
N PRO A 106 -3.59 -9.16 -1.99
CA PRO A 106 -3.25 -7.75 -1.83
C PRO A 106 -2.90 -7.47 -0.37
N ALA A 107 -1.72 -6.88 -0.13
CA ALA A 107 -1.30 -6.40 1.18
C ALA A 107 -1.79 -4.99 1.48
N LEU A 108 -1.94 -4.15 0.45
CA LEU A 108 -2.34 -2.75 0.58
C LEU A 108 -2.83 -2.24 -0.77
N PHE A 109 -3.92 -1.49 -0.79
CA PHE A 109 -4.17 -0.49 -1.82
C PHE A 109 -4.12 0.89 -1.19
N ARG A 110 -3.44 1.85 -1.83
CA ARG A 110 -3.25 3.20 -1.28
C ARG A 110 -3.52 4.25 -2.34
N VAL A 111 -4.34 5.21 -1.96
CA VAL A 111 -4.42 6.52 -2.61
C VAL A 111 -3.42 7.43 -1.91
N CYS A 112 -2.36 7.84 -2.62
CA CYS A 112 -1.33 8.68 -2.03
C CYS A 112 -1.84 10.12 -1.87
N GLY A 113 -1.66 10.65 -0.67
CA GLY A 113 -1.71 12.09 -0.47
C GLY A 113 -0.50 12.79 -1.07
N ASP A 114 -0.38 14.07 -0.78
CA ASP A 114 0.68 14.95 -1.23
C ASP A 114 2.05 14.46 -0.70
N LEU A 115 2.87 13.91 -1.60
CA LEU A 115 4.21 13.41 -1.27
C LEU A 115 5.26 14.53 -1.21
N SER A 116 4.91 15.81 -1.45
CA SER A 116 5.87 16.93 -1.33
C SER A 116 6.39 17.11 0.10
N ARG A 117 5.59 16.69 1.10
CA ARG A 117 5.83 16.85 2.55
C ARG A 117 7.15 16.21 3.01
N ASP A 118 7.79 16.85 4.00
CA ASP A 118 9.11 16.47 4.50
C ASP A 118 9.18 15.04 5.08
N ARG A 119 8.08 14.52 5.62
CA ARG A 119 7.99 13.13 6.11
C ARG A 119 8.32 12.07 5.06
N TYR A 120 8.15 12.40 3.78
CA TYR A 120 8.45 11.52 2.67
C TYR A 120 9.88 11.69 2.16
N LEU A 121 10.62 12.70 2.63
CA LEU A 121 11.98 12.98 2.17
C LEU A 121 12.91 11.80 2.50
N ILE A 122 13.75 11.42 1.53
CA ILE A 122 14.81 10.45 1.75
C ILE A 122 15.99 11.18 2.38
N THR A 123 16.51 10.67 3.49
CA THR A 123 17.72 11.22 4.10
C THR A 123 18.95 10.90 3.25
N ASP A 124 19.90 11.83 3.18
CA ASP A 124 21.12 11.67 2.36
C ASP A 124 21.99 10.46 2.76
N THR A 125 21.76 9.88 3.94
CA THR A 125 22.46 8.72 4.46
C THR A 125 21.76 7.38 4.17
N CYS A 126 20.67 7.38 3.40
CA CYS A 126 19.90 6.18 3.09
C CYS A 126 20.73 5.18 2.25
N LYS A 127 20.99 3.99 2.80
CA LYS A 127 21.73 2.89 2.13
C LYS A 127 20.83 1.83 1.50
N ASP A 128 19.54 2.12 1.38
CA ASP A 128 18.56 1.20 0.81
C ASP A 128 18.75 1.06 -0.72
N GLU A 129 18.38 -0.10 -1.27
CA GLU A 129 18.24 -0.28 -2.72
C GLU A 129 17.04 0.55 -3.19
N THR A 130 17.26 1.56 -4.02
CA THR A 130 16.20 2.47 -4.47
C THR A 130 15.67 2.07 -5.84
N ILE A 131 14.34 1.96 -5.95
CA ILE A 131 13.62 1.80 -7.22
C ILE A 131 12.83 3.09 -7.47
N SER A 132 13.02 3.71 -8.63
CA SER A 132 12.33 4.96 -8.99
C SER A 132 11.09 4.69 -9.83
N LEU A 133 9.97 5.32 -9.46
CA LEU A 133 8.73 5.37 -10.26
C LEU A 133 8.72 6.55 -11.25
N GLY A 134 9.84 7.28 -11.37
CA GLY A 134 9.93 8.50 -12.16
C GLY A 134 9.63 9.76 -11.35
N ALA A 135 8.95 10.71 -11.98
CA ALA A 135 8.58 11.99 -11.39
C ALA A 135 7.07 12.21 -11.50
N TYR A 136 6.48 12.90 -10.53
CA TYR A 136 5.07 13.30 -10.59
C TYR A 136 4.86 14.65 -9.91
N THR A 137 3.77 15.34 -10.27
CA THR A 137 3.42 16.65 -9.72
C THR A 137 2.17 16.53 -8.84
N PRO A 138 2.27 16.65 -7.49
CA PRO A 138 1.12 16.43 -6.61
C PRO A 138 -0.07 17.36 -6.86
N THR A 139 0.11 18.52 -7.49
CA THR A 139 -0.98 19.44 -7.84
C THR A 139 -1.74 19.05 -9.12
N ARG A 140 -1.28 18.01 -9.84
CA ARG A 140 -1.82 17.57 -11.13
C ARG A 140 -2.08 16.07 -11.21
N ASP A 141 -1.30 15.30 -10.46
CA ASP A 141 -1.28 13.86 -10.51
C ASP A 141 -1.40 13.29 -9.10
N GLN A 142 -2.20 12.24 -8.95
CA GLN A 142 -2.40 11.51 -7.71
C GLN A 142 -1.94 10.07 -7.91
N LEU A 143 -0.86 9.69 -7.22
CA LEU A 143 -0.33 8.32 -7.26
C LEU A 143 -1.26 7.35 -6.52
N ARG A 144 -1.66 6.27 -7.19
CA ARG A 144 -2.43 5.17 -6.60
C ARG A 144 -1.69 3.87 -6.84
N PHE A 145 -1.61 3.03 -5.82
CA PHE A 145 -0.88 1.77 -5.94
C PHE A 145 -1.49 0.63 -5.13
N MET A 146 -1.20 -0.60 -5.55
CA MET A 146 -1.46 -1.82 -4.81
C MET A 146 -0.17 -2.62 -4.63
N VAL A 147 0.02 -3.15 -3.43
CA VAL A 147 1.07 -4.11 -3.11
C VAL A 147 0.45 -5.50 -3.09
N VAL A 148 0.97 -6.40 -3.91
CA VAL A 148 0.49 -7.77 -4.06
C VAL A 148 1.60 -8.72 -3.63
N ILE A 149 1.24 -9.71 -2.82
CA ILE A 149 2.17 -10.72 -2.31
C ILE A 149 1.82 -12.07 -2.90
N SER A 150 2.86 -12.79 -3.28
CA SER A 150 2.76 -14.18 -3.68
C SER A 150 3.97 -14.99 -3.22
N ASN A 151 3.90 -16.28 -3.48
CA ASN A 151 5.04 -17.16 -3.33
C ASN A 151 6.17 -16.72 -4.28
N LYS A 152 7.42 -16.79 -3.81
CA LYS A 152 8.62 -16.57 -4.64
C LYS A 152 8.57 -17.33 -5.97
N ASP A 153 8.14 -18.59 -5.94
CA ASP A 153 8.13 -19.48 -7.10
C ASP A 153 6.91 -19.28 -8.01
N LYS A 154 5.98 -18.41 -7.62
CA LYS A 154 4.84 -17.93 -8.43
C LYS A 154 4.79 -16.39 -8.40
N PRO A 155 5.74 -15.70 -9.06
CA PRO A 155 5.67 -14.25 -9.19
C PRO A 155 4.42 -13.86 -9.98
N PHE A 156 3.86 -12.70 -9.63
CA PHE A 156 2.76 -12.12 -10.39
C PHE A 156 3.19 -11.91 -11.84
N THR A 157 2.37 -12.36 -12.79
CA THR A 157 2.63 -12.17 -14.21
C THR A 157 1.86 -10.94 -14.67
N PRO A 158 2.55 -9.87 -15.09
CA PRO A 158 1.88 -8.65 -15.50
C PRO A 158 1.04 -8.85 -16.76
N ASP A 159 -0.13 -8.23 -16.76
CA ASP A 159 -0.94 -8.09 -17.97
C ASP A 159 -0.46 -6.86 -18.75
N ARG A 160 0.12 -7.10 -19.94
CA ARG A 160 0.64 -6.04 -20.80
C ARG A 160 -0.46 -5.17 -21.40
N GLU A 161 -1.70 -5.65 -21.43
CA GLU A 161 -2.84 -4.89 -21.94
C GLU A 161 -3.46 -4.01 -20.85
N HIS A 162 -3.19 -4.31 -19.58
CA HIS A 162 -3.68 -3.50 -18.47
C HIS A 162 -2.95 -2.14 -18.43
N PRO A 163 -3.65 -1.01 -18.26
CA PRO A 163 -3.07 0.34 -18.36
C PRO A 163 -2.19 0.74 -17.17
N SER A 164 -2.10 -0.10 -16.13
CA SER A 164 -1.27 0.17 -14.96
C SER A 164 0.18 -0.24 -15.20
N ASN A 165 1.08 0.39 -14.45
CA ASN A 165 2.47 -0.02 -14.41
C ASN A 165 2.66 -1.04 -13.28
N ASP A 166 3.72 -1.84 -13.37
CA ASP A 166 4.10 -2.78 -12.32
C ASP A 166 5.63 -2.94 -12.20
N ILE A 167 6.07 -3.36 -11.02
CA ILE A 167 7.42 -3.84 -10.76
C ILE A 167 7.36 -5.05 -9.84
N LEU A 168 8.18 -6.05 -10.15
CA LEU A 168 8.40 -7.23 -9.32
C LEU A 168 9.64 -7.03 -8.43
N LEU A 169 9.47 -7.29 -7.13
CA LEU A 169 10.54 -7.33 -6.15
C LEU A 169 10.61 -8.72 -5.53
N GLU A 170 11.72 -9.40 -5.73
CA GLU A 170 11.96 -10.74 -5.22
C GLU A 170 12.62 -10.74 -3.84
N PHE A 171 12.13 -11.62 -2.97
CA PHE A 171 12.63 -11.87 -1.62
C PHE A 171 12.85 -13.39 -1.41
N SER A 172 13.29 -13.81 -0.21
CA SER A 172 13.71 -15.20 0.03
C SER A 172 12.54 -16.19 -0.14
N ASP A 173 11.38 -15.86 0.45
CA ASP A 173 10.18 -16.71 0.45
C ASP A 173 8.98 -16.07 -0.26
N PHE A 174 9.13 -14.82 -0.71
CA PHE A 174 8.04 -14.02 -1.24
C PHE A 174 8.42 -13.31 -2.53
N SER A 175 7.42 -13.13 -3.39
CA SER A 175 7.42 -12.18 -4.49
C SER A 175 6.47 -11.03 -4.14
N VAL A 176 6.94 -9.80 -4.30
CA VAL A 176 6.13 -8.59 -4.07
C VAL A 176 5.98 -7.85 -5.38
N THR A 177 4.75 -7.69 -5.84
CA THR A 177 4.44 -6.89 -7.02
C THR A 177 3.82 -5.58 -6.60
N PHE A 178 4.37 -4.48 -7.10
CA PHE A 178 3.86 -3.14 -6.87
C PHE A 178 3.21 -2.66 -8.15
N ILE A 179 1.88 -2.53 -8.16
CA ILE A 179 1.07 -2.09 -9.29
C ILE A 179 0.68 -0.64 -9.05
N TRP A 180 0.85 0.27 -10.02
CA TRP A 180 0.48 1.68 -9.83
C TRP A 180 0.01 2.40 -11.09
N SER A 181 -0.70 3.50 -10.88
CA SER A 181 -1.18 4.41 -11.92
C SER A 181 -1.34 5.81 -11.34
N TYR A 182 -1.47 6.80 -12.23
CA TYR A 182 -1.77 8.17 -11.85
C TYR A 182 -3.22 8.49 -12.21
N LEU A 183 -3.94 9.08 -11.26
CA LEU A 183 -5.14 9.84 -11.58
C LEU A 183 -4.69 11.27 -11.90
N ASN A 184 -5.11 11.82 -13.05
CA ASN A 184 -4.77 13.19 -13.48
C ASN A 184 -5.58 14.24 -12.71
N GLN A 185 -5.48 14.20 -11.39
CA GLN A 185 -6.09 15.10 -10.41
C GLN A 185 -5.11 15.38 -9.29
N ALA A 186 -5.33 16.45 -8.53
CA ALA A 186 -4.48 16.78 -7.40
C ALA A 186 -4.49 15.66 -6.32
N SER A 187 -3.35 15.43 -5.70
CA SER A 187 -3.23 14.57 -4.53
C SER A 187 -4.02 15.15 -3.34
N HIS A 188 -4.68 14.28 -2.58
CA HIS A 188 -5.26 14.65 -1.29
C HIS A 188 -4.18 15.18 -0.33
N PRO A 189 -4.52 15.99 0.68
CA PRO A 189 -3.58 16.34 1.76
C PRO A 189 -3.07 15.12 2.54
N HIS A 190 -3.88 14.06 2.62
CA HIS A 190 -3.61 12.84 3.37
C HIS A 190 -3.70 11.60 2.46
N ALA A 191 -3.26 10.45 2.95
CA ALA A 191 -3.35 9.19 2.20
C ALA A 191 -4.49 8.32 2.73
N ILE A 192 -5.14 7.60 1.82
CA ILE A 192 -6.22 6.66 2.13
C ILE A 192 -5.70 5.25 1.89
N ASP A 193 -5.75 4.41 2.93
CA ASP A 193 -5.19 3.05 2.94
C ASP A 193 -6.31 2.01 3.07
N PHE A 194 -6.36 1.08 2.12
CA PHE A 194 -7.28 -0.05 2.11
C PHE A 194 -6.52 -1.32 2.41
N PHE A 195 -7.01 -2.08 3.40
CA PHE A 195 -6.43 -3.34 3.85
C PHE A 195 -7.54 -4.36 4.01
N LEU A 196 -7.41 -5.52 3.37
CA LEU A 196 -8.36 -6.61 3.56
C LEU A 196 -8.10 -7.26 4.92
N SER A 197 -9.10 -7.27 5.80
CA SER A 197 -9.04 -7.98 7.07
C SER A 197 -9.93 -9.21 7.06
N THR A 198 -9.54 -10.24 7.80
CA THR A 198 -10.36 -11.42 8.05
C THR A 198 -10.96 -11.37 9.44
N THR A 199 -12.24 -11.72 9.56
CA THR A 199 -12.88 -11.99 10.86
C THR A 199 -12.74 -13.47 11.23
N LYS A 200 -13.20 -13.84 12.43
CA LYS A 200 -13.21 -15.25 12.85
C LYS A 200 -14.24 -16.05 12.04
N GLU A 201 -15.30 -15.38 11.61
CA GLU A 201 -16.44 -15.92 10.89
C GLU A 201 -16.08 -16.19 9.41
N ASP A 202 -15.32 -15.28 8.78
CA ASP A 202 -14.94 -15.39 7.37
C ASP A 202 -13.84 -16.44 7.14
N GLY A 203 -13.00 -16.67 8.14
CA GLY A 203 -11.84 -17.56 8.02
C GLY A 203 -10.75 -17.01 7.09
N PRO A 204 -9.77 -17.85 6.71
CA PRO A 204 -8.67 -17.43 5.85
C PRO A 204 -9.12 -17.11 4.42
N ILE A 205 -8.63 -15.99 3.86
CA ILE A 205 -8.84 -15.67 2.44
C ILE A 205 -8.04 -16.64 1.59
N ALA A 206 -8.70 -17.32 0.65
CA ALA A 206 -8.05 -18.27 -0.25
C ALA A 206 -6.95 -17.61 -1.11
N GLY A 207 -7.18 -16.36 -1.52
CA GLY A 207 -6.34 -15.61 -2.44
C GLY A 207 -7.11 -15.29 -3.72
N PHE A 208 -6.41 -14.69 -4.66
CA PHE A 208 -6.94 -14.22 -5.93
C PHE A 208 -6.07 -14.74 -7.08
N ASP A 209 -6.67 -15.00 -8.22
CA ASP A 209 -5.96 -15.13 -9.49
C ASP A 209 -5.42 -13.78 -9.98
N TRP A 210 -4.48 -13.80 -10.92
CA TRP A 210 -3.81 -12.59 -11.40
C TRP A 210 -4.79 -11.56 -11.97
N TRP A 211 -5.81 -12.01 -12.71
CA TRP A 211 -6.83 -11.14 -13.31
C TRP A 211 -7.78 -10.57 -12.26
N GLN A 212 -8.04 -11.31 -11.17
CA GLN A 212 -8.83 -10.83 -10.06
C GLN A 212 -8.12 -9.72 -9.29
N ILE A 213 -6.80 -9.78 -9.18
CA ILE A 213 -5.99 -8.69 -8.61
C ILE A 213 -6.12 -7.42 -9.45
N TYR A 214 -6.05 -7.51 -10.78
CA TYR A 214 -6.24 -6.34 -11.65
C TYR A 214 -7.65 -5.79 -11.60
N ASN A 215 -8.68 -6.65 -11.57
CA ASN A 215 -10.06 -6.22 -11.37
C ASN A 215 -10.21 -5.52 -10.03
N PHE A 216 -9.69 -6.10 -8.95
CA PHE A 216 -9.76 -5.51 -7.62
C PHE A 216 -9.01 -4.17 -7.54
N TYR A 217 -7.85 -4.06 -8.19
CA TYR A 217 -7.13 -2.79 -8.34
C TYR A 217 -7.96 -1.74 -9.08
N THR A 218 -8.57 -2.13 -10.20
CA THR A 218 -9.39 -1.24 -11.03
C THR A 218 -10.65 -0.81 -10.29
N ASP A 219 -11.32 -1.70 -9.57
CA ASP A 219 -12.52 -1.40 -8.79
C ASP A 219 -12.22 -0.39 -7.69
N LEU A 220 -11.15 -0.60 -6.91
CA LEU A 220 -10.73 0.36 -5.87
C LEU A 220 -10.26 1.69 -6.47
N TYR A 221 -9.56 1.64 -7.61
CA TYR A 221 -9.17 2.83 -8.35
C TYR A 221 -10.38 3.63 -8.81
N MET A 222 -11.37 2.99 -9.42
CA MET A 222 -12.55 3.67 -9.93
C MET A 222 -13.48 4.14 -8.81
N ALA A 223 -13.69 3.35 -7.76
CA ALA A 223 -14.48 3.76 -6.60
C ALA A 223 -13.90 5.04 -5.96
N SER A 224 -12.59 5.06 -5.69
CA SER A 224 -11.92 6.25 -5.14
C SER A 224 -11.80 7.41 -6.14
N ALA A 225 -11.87 7.17 -7.45
CA ALA A 225 -11.93 8.25 -8.44
C ALA A 225 -13.32 8.89 -8.49
N ASN A 226 -14.38 8.08 -8.48
CA ASN A 226 -15.76 8.57 -8.52
C ASN A 226 -16.06 9.45 -7.31
N GLU A 227 -15.70 8.99 -6.11
CA GLU A 227 -15.86 9.77 -4.88
C GLU A 227 -15.08 11.09 -4.95
N TYR A 228 -13.86 11.09 -5.51
CA TYR A 228 -13.10 12.33 -5.72
C TYR A 228 -13.87 13.31 -6.61
N PHE A 229 -14.43 12.82 -7.72
CA PHE A 229 -15.19 13.66 -8.63
C PHE A 229 -16.50 14.15 -8.00
N GLU A 230 -17.19 13.36 -7.19
CA GLU A 230 -18.40 13.79 -6.48
C GLU A 230 -18.07 14.93 -5.51
N VAL A 231 -17.07 14.73 -4.65
CA VAL A 231 -16.65 15.72 -3.64
C VAL A 231 -16.15 17.04 -4.26
N TYR A 232 -15.35 16.97 -5.33
CA TYR A 232 -14.67 18.14 -5.86
C TYR A 232 -15.33 18.76 -7.11
N ASN A 233 -16.22 18.07 -7.84
CA ASN A 233 -16.97 18.67 -8.95
C ASN A 233 -18.26 19.34 -8.50
N GLU A 234 -18.86 18.97 -7.36
CA GLU A 234 -20.02 19.69 -6.81
C GLU A 234 -19.66 21.08 -6.25
N ASN A 235 -18.37 21.38 -6.12
CA ASN A 235 -17.83 22.64 -5.62
C ASN A 235 -17.15 23.51 -6.71
N GLY A 236 -17.33 23.16 -7.99
CA GLY A 236 -16.73 23.85 -9.15
C GLY A 236 -17.69 24.77 -9.90
#